data_AF-A0A9E5NNT1-F1
#
_entry.id   AF-A0A9E5NNT1-F1
#
_cell.length_a   1.000
_cell.length_b   1.000
_cell.length_c   1.000
_cell.angle_alpha   90.00
_cell.angle_beta   90.00
_cell.angle_gamma   90.00
#
_symmetry.space_group_name_H-M   'P 1'
#
loop_
_entity.id
_entity.type
_entity.pdbx_description
1 polymer ?
#
loop_
_entity_poly.entity_id
_entity_poly.type
_entity_poly.pdbx_seq_one_letter_code
_entity_poly.pdbx_strand_id
1 'polypeptide(L)'
;WTGTPLSLILKEAGVSPKASYVHIKAGDGYARRIALEDAMADGVFLAYEVNGETLPAEHGYPIRLVARHQYGNVWVKWIEHIEVIE
;
A
#
# COMPACT_ATOMS: atom_id res chain seq x y z
N TRP A 1 -1.04 12.74 6.18
CA TRP A 1 -1.39 11.44 5.59
C TRP A 1 -2.34 10.74 6.53
N THR A 2 -3.54 10.46 6.08
CA THR A 2 -4.57 9.72 6.84
C THR A 2 -4.99 8.52 6.01
N GLY A 3 -5.19 7.38 6.66
CA GLY A 3 -5.39 6.12 5.98
C GLY A 3 -5.52 4.92 6.90
N THR A 4 -5.69 3.75 6.29
CA THR A 4 -5.86 2.46 6.98
C THR A 4 -4.55 1.67 6.93
N PRO A 5 -4.02 1.18 8.07
CA PRO A 5 -2.85 0.30 8.08
C PRO A 5 -3.01 -0.87 7.12
N LEU A 6 -1.99 -1.11 6.28
CA LEU A 6 -2.03 -2.20 5.32
C LEU A 6 -2.09 -3.55 6.04
N SER A 7 -1.42 -3.65 7.19
CA SER A 7 -1.42 -4.83 8.04
C SER A 7 -2.81 -5.26 8.53
N LEU A 8 -3.75 -4.32 8.71
CA LEU A 8 -5.12 -4.67 9.10
C LEU A 8 -5.88 -5.34 7.95
N ILE A 9 -5.76 -4.79 6.74
CA ILE A 9 -6.38 -5.34 5.52
C ILE A 9 -5.81 -6.72 5.21
N LEU A 10 -4.48 -6.88 5.32
CA LEU A 10 -3.82 -8.17 5.11
C LEU A 10 -4.25 -9.22 6.14
N LYS A 11 -4.45 -8.84 7.40
CA LYS A 11 -4.97 -9.76 8.43
C LYS A 11 -6.41 -10.17 8.13
N GLU A 12 -7.26 -9.21 7.74
CA GLU A 12 -8.65 -9.48 7.37
C GLU A 12 -8.77 -10.39 6.14
N ALA A 13 -7.86 -10.24 5.17
CA ALA A 13 -7.79 -11.08 3.98
C ALA A 13 -7.35 -12.54 4.26
N GLY A 14 -6.87 -12.86 5.47
CA GLY A 14 -6.46 -14.22 5.82
C GLY A 14 -5.21 -14.69 5.08
N VAL A 15 -4.15 -13.87 5.08
CA VAL A 15 -2.87 -14.17 4.41
C VAL A 15 -2.34 -15.57 4.77
N SER A 16 -2.01 -16.35 3.74
CA SER A 16 -1.38 -17.67 3.89
C SER A 16 -0.05 -17.57 4.65
N PRO A 17 0.25 -18.51 5.57
CA PRO A 17 1.56 -18.58 6.21
C PRO A 17 2.74 -18.81 5.24
N LYS A 18 2.46 -19.19 3.99
CA LYS A 18 3.47 -19.37 2.93
C LYS A 18 3.75 -18.10 2.12
N ALA A 19 2.97 -17.05 2.31
CA ALA A 19 3.15 -15.81 1.56
C ALA A 19 4.44 -15.11 2.01
N SER A 20 5.23 -14.64 1.05
CA SER A 20 6.47 -13.90 1.35
C SER A 20 6.44 -12.47 0.85
N TYR A 21 5.49 -12.11 -0.03
CA TYR A 21 5.44 -10.78 -0.64
C TYR A 21 4.02 -10.27 -0.89
N VAL A 22 3.95 -8.94 -1.03
CA VAL A 22 2.77 -8.21 -1.49
C VAL A 22 3.11 -7.49 -2.78
N HIS A 23 2.33 -7.75 -3.83
CA HIS A 23 2.42 -7.11 -5.13
C HIS A 23 1.32 -6.05 -5.27
N ILE A 24 1.72 -4.80 -5.34
CA ILE A 24 0.83 -3.63 -5.40
C ILE A 24 0.87 -3.11 -6.84
N LYS A 25 -0.29 -3.04 -7.49
CA LYS A 25 -0.44 -2.63 -8.89
C LYS A 25 -1.27 -1.35 -8.97
N ALA A 26 -0.79 -0.40 -9.75
CA ALA A 26 -1.43 0.87 -10.03
C ALA A 26 -2.14 0.86 -11.39
N GLY A 27 -3.13 1.72 -11.54
CA GLY A 27 -3.90 1.86 -12.79
C GLY A 27 -3.11 2.45 -13.96
N ASP A 28 -1.95 3.06 -13.70
CA ASP A 28 -1.04 3.58 -14.73
C ASP A 28 -0.03 2.52 -15.24
N GLY A 29 -0.17 1.27 -14.80
CA GLY A 29 0.73 0.17 -15.13
C GLY A 29 1.97 0.08 -14.24
N TYR A 30 2.17 1.01 -13.30
CA TYR A 30 3.23 0.88 -12.30
C TYR A 30 2.91 -0.26 -11.32
N ALA A 31 3.92 -1.03 -10.94
CA ALA A 31 3.74 -2.08 -9.95
C ALA A 31 4.98 -2.25 -9.08
N ARG A 32 4.76 -2.65 -7.83
CA ARG A 32 5.83 -2.93 -6.86
C ARG A 32 5.54 -4.15 -6.01
N ARG A 33 6.55 -5.02 -5.93
CA ARG A 33 6.62 -6.11 -4.96
C ARG A 33 7.40 -5.63 -3.74
N ILE A 34 6.85 -5.82 -2.55
CA ILE A 34 7.52 -5.60 -1.27
C ILE A 34 7.43 -6.87 -0.43
N ALA A 35 8.37 -7.08 0.48
CA ALA A 35 8.31 -8.23 1.40
C ALA A 35 7.04 -8.14 2.26
N LEU A 36 6.46 -9.29 2.60
CA LEU A 36 5.26 -9.32 3.44
C LEU A 36 5.56 -8.70 4.82
N GLU A 37 6.75 -8.92 5.37
CA GLU A 37 7.20 -8.30 6.62
C GLU A 37 7.19 -6.76 6.53
N ASP A 38 7.74 -6.19 5.45
CA ASP A 38 7.70 -4.76 5.19
C ASP A 38 6.25 -4.24 5.04
N ALA A 39 5.39 -4.99 4.34
CA ALA A 39 3.99 -4.62 4.16
C ALA A 39 3.18 -4.63 5.48
N MET A 40 3.62 -5.45 6.43
CA MET A 40 3.02 -5.58 7.76
C MET A 40 3.59 -4.59 8.78
N ALA A 41 4.68 -3.88 8.44
CA ALA A 41 5.39 -2.98 9.33
C ALA A 41 4.57 -1.74 9.69
N ASP A 42 4.83 -1.21 10.89
CA ASP A 42 4.25 0.07 11.32
C ASP A 42 4.64 1.20 10.36
N GLY A 43 3.68 2.08 10.07
CA GLY A 43 3.89 3.17 9.12
C GLY A 43 3.74 2.80 7.65
N VAL A 44 3.28 1.57 7.34
CA VAL A 44 2.80 1.16 6.02
C VAL A 44 1.26 1.12 5.99
N PHE A 45 0.66 1.98 5.17
CA PHE A 45 -0.79 2.16 5.15
C PHE A 45 -1.31 2.67 3.80
N LEU A 46 -2.59 2.43 3.55
CA LEU A 46 -3.31 2.94 2.39
C LEU A 46 -3.90 4.31 2.74
N ALA A 47 -3.38 5.37 2.13
CA ALA A 47 -3.80 6.73 2.40
C ALA A 47 -4.83 7.21 1.37
N TYR A 48 -5.89 7.86 1.87
CA TYR A 48 -6.95 8.52 1.10
C TYR A 48 -7.01 10.04 1.34
N GLU A 49 -6.17 10.56 2.23
CA GLU A 49 -6.11 11.97 2.63
C GLU A 49 -4.66 12.45 2.91
N VAL A 50 -4.42 13.73 2.66
CA VAL A 50 -3.17 14.43 2.99
C VAL A 50 -3.50 15.80 3.60
N ASN A 51 -2.82 16.17 4.69
CA ASN A 51 -3.03 17.43 5.41
C ASN A 51 -4.49 17.73 5.80
N GLY A 52 -5.31 16.70 6.05
CA GLY A 52 -6.71 16.85 6.43
C GLY A 52 -7.68 17.03 5.25
N GLU A 53 -7.18 16.96 4.02
CA GLU A 53 -7.98 17.05 2.80
C GLU A 53 -7.91 15.76 1.99
N THR A 54 -8.95 15.51 1.18
CA THR A 54 -8.96 14.43 0.20
C THR A 54 -7.70 14.45 -0.65
N LEU A 55 -7.14 13.28 -0.92
CA LEU A 55 -5.90 13.17 -1.69
C LEU A 55 -6.06 13.85 -3.06
N PRO A 56 -5.15 14.76 -3.46
CA PRO A 56 -5.13 15.28 -4.83
C PRO A 56 -4.81 14.19 -5.86
N ALA A 57 -5.28 14.35 -7.10
CA ALA A 57 -5.06 13.39 -8.17
C ALA A 57 -3.56 13.08 -8.39
N GLU A 58 -2.72 14.12 -8.42
CA GLU A 58 -1.26 14.01 -8.55
C GLU A 58 -0.58 13.24 -7.41
N HIS A 59 -1.22 13.22 -6.24
CA HIS A 59 -0.75 12.50 -5.06
C HIS A 59 -1.27 11.07 -4.97
N GLY A 60 -2.15 10.64 -5.87
CA GLY A 60 -2.57 9.25 -6.02
C GLY A 60 -4.04 8.98 -5.71
N TYR A 61 -4.93 9.97 -5.80
CA TYR A 61 -6.37 9.76 -5.61
C TYR A 61 -6.91 8.60 -6.46
N PRO A 62 -7.77 7.71 -5.93
CA PRO A 62 -8.41 7.79 -4.61
C PRO A 62 -7.57 7.23 -3.46
N ILE A 63 -6.56 6.42 -3.77
CA ILE A 63 -5.80 5.71 -2.75
C ILE A 63 -4.36 5.46 -3.19
N ARG A 64 -3.43 5.65 -2.25
CA ARG A 64 -1.99 5.36 -2.44
C ARG A 64 -1.43 4.55 -1.29
N LEU A 65 -0.27 3.93 -1.50
CA LEU A 65 0.56 3.43 -0.42
C LEU A 65 1.38 4.59 0.16
N VAL A 66 1.44 4.64 1.48
CA VAL A 66 2.42 5.39 2.25
C VAL A 66 3.25 4.38 3.05
N ALA A 67 4.58 4.47 2.94
CA ALA A 67 5.50 3.58 3.65
C ALA A 67 6.65 4.40 4.25
N ARG A 68 6.45 4.93 5.47
CA ARG A 68 7.30 6.00 6.06
C ARG A 68 8.79 5.68 6.14
N HIS A 69 9.15 4.41 6.24
CA HIS A 69 10.54 3.93 6.37
C HIS A 69 11.13 3.39 5.06
N GLN A 70 10.40 3.54 3.95
CA GLN A 70 10.77 3.03 2.63
C GLN A 70 11.01 4.19 1.65
N TYR A 71 11.81 3.93 0.63
CA TYR A 71 12.05 4.88 -0.45
C TYR A 71 10.75 5.24 -1.19
N GLY A 72 10.68 6.46 -1.73
CA GLY A 72 9.47 6.99 -2.38
C GLY A 72 8.95 6.16 -3.56
N ASN A 73 9.81 5.34 -4.16
CA ASN A 73 9.41 4.40 -5.22
C ASN A 73 8.55 3.22 -4.70
N VAL A 74 8.53 2.95 -3.40
CA VAL A 74 7.60 2.01 -2.75
C VAL A 74 6.22 2.62 -2.57
N TRP A 75 6.09 3.95 -2.54
CA TRP A 75 4.83 4.64 -2.27
C TRP A 75 3.94 4.70 -3.52
N VAL A 76 3.45 3.54 -3.97
CA VAL A 76 2.61 3.38 -5.17
C VAL A 76 1.38 4.28 -5.10
N LYS A 77 1.13 5.05 -6.16
CA LYS A 77 -0.08 5.88 -6.34
C LYS A 77 -1.13 5.11 -7.13
N TRP A 78 -2.39 5.54 -7.07
CA TRP A 78 -3.47 5.04 -7.94
C TRP A 78 -3.63 3.52 -7.84
N ILE A 79 -3.58 2.97 -6.62
CA ILE A 79 -3.60 1.52 -6.41
C ILE A 79 -4.96 0.97 -6.85
N GLU A 80 -4.91 -0.08 -7.67
CA GLU A 80 -6.11 -0.81 -8.09
C GLU A 80 -6.13 -2.22 -7.51
N HIS A 81 -4.96 -2.87 -7.38
CA HIS A 81 -4.87 -4.25 -6.93
C HIS A 81 -3.75 -4.44 -5.91
N ILE A 82 -4.04 -5.21 -4.87
CA ILE A 82 -3.08 -5.71 -3.89
C ILE A 82 -3.18 -7.22 -3.88
N GLU A 83 -2.08 -7.88 -4.25
CA GLU A 83 -2.01 -9.33 -4.41
C GLU A 83 -0.96 -9.90 -3.46
N VAL A 84 -1.33 -10.93 -2.71
CA VAL A 84 -0.43 -11.63 -1.78
C VAL A 84 0.13 -12.85 -2.52
N ILE A 85 1.45 -12.97 -2.55
CA ILE A 85 2.14 -14.02 -3.31
C ILE A 85 3.22 -14.72 -2.46
N GLU A 86 3.53 -15.95 -2.84
CA GLU A 86 4.63 -16.74 -2.27
C GLU A 86 6.01 -16.15 -2.61
#